data_AF-A0AAV1G073-F1
#
_entry.id   AF-A0AAV1G073-F1
#
_cell.length_a   1.000
_cell.length_b   1.000
_cell.length_c   1.000
_cell.angle_alpha   90.00
_cell.angle_beta   90.00
_cell.angle_gamma   90.00
#
_symmetry.space_group_name_H-M   'P 1'
#
loop_
_entity.id
_entity.type
_entity.pdbx_description
1 polymer ?
#
loop_
_entity_poly.entity_id
_entity_poly.type
_entity_poly.pdbx_seq_one_letter_code
_entity_poly.pdbx_strand_id
1 'polypeptide(L)'
;MAVKTNKSWFIIFVLFFILMSISFARSQCVDGTYKHAGRDCCRCGAGSKVVEHCTENLKHGKCEPCEDGRFNSHPTGETKCEDCTFCTHPNENLEVDEPCTAARDAKCRCQPDHYCVSGTESCLLCHPCKKCGAEGIKWKCAGNNNTVCNEIKDKSQGGVIAGIIFAVIFVIAVCAGIAWFLWKKRQPSTGEPGNGNGEDEELQRLKGKKACSFFLYCELIESWTSISFTSSLSLNSCFPPTTVLCLG
;
A
#
# COMPACT_ATOMS: atom_id res chain seq x y z
N MET A 1 -50.59 54.20 40.77
CA MET A 1 -50.40 52.95 41.53
C MET A 1 -48.91 52.82 41.79
N ALA A 2 -48.46 53.05 43.03
CA ALA A 2 -47.04 52.95 43.37
C ALA A 2 -46.69 51.47 43.55
N VAL A 3 -45.93 50.91 42.61
CA VAL A 3 -45.38 49.56 42.74
C VAL A 3 -44.40 49.60 43.91
N LYS A 4 -44.84 49.08 45.06
CA LYS A 4 -44.05 48.98 46.29
C LYS A 4 -42.97 47.94 46.04
N THR A 5 -41.81 48.37 45.53
CA THR A 5 -40.66 47.51 45.34
C THR A 5 -40.19 47.04 46.72
N ASN A 6 -40.32 45.74 46.98
CA ASN A 6 -39.89 45.11 48.22
C ASN A 6 -38.36 45.11 48.30
N LYS A 7 -37.80 46.21 48.80
CA LYS A 7 -36.36 46.39 49.06
C LYS A 7 -35.75 45.24 49.86
N SER A 8 -36.54 44.61 50.73
CA SER A 8 -36.11 43.48 51.56
C SER A 8 -35.73 42.23 50.74
N TRP A 9 -36.49 41.93 49.67
CA TRP A 9 -36.18 40.76 48.83
C TRP A 9 -34.93 40.98 47.97
N PHE A 10 -34.71 42.21 47.52
CA PHE A 10 -33.47 42.61 46.82
C PHE A 10 -32.24 42.45 47.71
N ILE A 11 -32.31 42.84 48.98
CA ILE A 11 -31.21 42.68 49.94
C ILE A 11 -30.91 41.20 50.17
N ILE A 12 -31.93 40.36 50.32
CA ILE A 12 -31.75 38.90 50.50
C ILE A 12 -31.11 38.29 49.25
N PHE A 13 -31.53 38.70 48.04
CA PHE A 13 -30.95 38.20 46.79
C PHE A 13 -29.48 38.63 46.64
N VAL A 14 -29.15 39.87 46.98
CA VAL A 14 -27.77 40.38 46.97
C VAL A 14 -26.91 39.66 48.01
N LEU A 15 -27.42 39.44 49.23
CA LEU A 15 -26.70 38.69 50.27
C LEU A 15 -26.49 37.23 49.85
N PHE A 16 -27.47 36.60 49.21
CA PHE A 16 -27.33 35.24 48.68
C PHE A 16 -26.29 35.17 47.56
N PHE A 17 -26.28 36.14 46.63
CA PHE A 17 -25.24 36.24 45.59
C PHE A 17 -23.84 36.50 46.19
N ILE A 18 -23.73 37.33 47.24
CA ILE A 18 -22.47 37.59 47.95
C ILE A 18 -21.99 36.32 48.67
N LEU A 19 -22.88 35.58 49.35
CA LEU A 19 -22.57 34.32 50.02
C LEU A 19 -22.16 33.21 49.04
N MET A 20 -22.81 33.15 47.86
CA MET A 20 -22.43 32.26 46.77
C MET A 20 -21.06 32.64 46.17
N SER A 21 -20.72 33.93 46.12
CA SER A 21 -19.40 34.41 45.66
C SER A 21 -18.28 34.07 46.65
N ILE A 22 -18.54 34.15 47.97
CA ILE A 22 -17.57 33.78 49.02
C ILE A 22 -17.25 32.27 48.97
N SER A 23 -18.21 31.45 48.56
CA SER A 23 -18.03 30.00 48.36
C SER A 23 -17.18 29.65 47.14
N PHE A 24 -17.01 30.58 46.18
CA PHE A 24 -16.23 30.40 44.96
C PHE A 24 -14.79 30.92 45.07
N ALA A 25 -14.35 31.37 46.24
CA ALA A 25 -12.93 31.57 46.52
C ALA A 25 -12.20 30.24 46.77
N ARG A 26 -12.49 29.20 45.97
CA ARG A 26 -11.58 28.06 45.84
C ARG A 26 -10.36 28.60 45.12
N SER A 27 -9.27 28.80 45.86
CA SER A 27 -7.89 28.89 45.38
C SER A 27 -7.73 28.54 43.91
N GLN A 28 -7.68 29.57 43.07
CA GLN A 28 -7.60 29.39 41.64
C GLN A 28 -6.14 29.07 41.29
N CYS A 29 -5.75 27.82 41.52
CA CYS A 29 -4.51 27.29 40.98
C CYS A 29 -4.60 27.40 39.45
N VAL A 30 -3.69 28.16 38.84
CA VAL A 30 -3.69 28.41 37.39
C VAL A 30 -3.57 27.09 36.62
N ASP A 31 -2.73 26.19 37.13
CA ASP A 31 -2.39 24.91 36.50
C ASP A 31 -3.19 23.71 37.04
N GLY A 32 -4.29 23.97 37.77
CA GLY A 32 -5.14 22.94 38.38
C GLY A 32 -4.64 22.40 39.72
N THR A 33 -5.32 21.38 40.23
CA THR A 33 -5.08 20.82 41.58
C THR A 33 -4.81 19.32 41.58
N TYR A 34 -4.11 18.83 42.61
CA TYR A 34 -3.91 17.42 42.93
C TYR A 34 -4.15 17.16 44.43
N LYS A 35 -4.48 15.92 44.80
CA LYS A 35 -4.71 15.55 46.20
C LYS A 35 -3.44 15.04 46.85
N HIS A 36 -3.08 15.59 48.01
CA HIS A 36 -1.99 15.10 48.84
C HIS A 36 -2.40 15.21 50.31
N ALA A 37 -2.18 14.14 51.10
CA ALA A 37 -2.56 14.07 52.51
C ALA A 37 -4.03 14.50 52.79
N GLY A 38 -4.96 14.14 51.90
CA GLY A 38 -6.39 14.46 52.04
C GLY A 38 -6.78 15.90 51.67
N ARG A 39 -5.83 16.72 51.18
CA ARG A 39 -6.03 18.15 50.87
C ARG A 39 -5.74 18.44 49.40
N ASP A 40 -6.33 19.52 48.87
CA ASP A 40 -6.14 19.95 47.48
C ASP A 40 -4.95 20.92 47.38
N CYS A 41 -3.88 20.47 46.72
CA CYS A 41 -2.68 21.24 46.41
C CYS A 41 -2.72 21.75 44.96
N CYS A 42 -2.08 22.89 44.69
CA CYS A 42 -1.87 23.39 43.34
C CYS A 42 -0.76 22.60 42.65
N ARG A 43 -0.98 22.25 41.37
CA ARG A 43 0.02 21.58 40.54
C ARG A 43 1.18 22.51 40.21
N CYS A 44 2.34 21.93 39.95
CA CYS A 44 3.44 22.63 39.31
C CYS A 44 3.16 22.72 37.82
N GLY A 45 3.55 23.84 37.20
CA GLY A 45 3.41 24.02 35.75
C GLY A 45 4.24 23.01 34.95
N ALA A 46 3.95 22.90 33.65
CA ALA A 46 4.75 22.10 32.73
C ALA A 46 6.22 22.52 32.81
N GLY A 47 7.14 21.56 32.71
CA GLY A 47 8.56 21.83 32.95
C GLY A 47 9.06 21.66 34.37
N SER A 48 8.17 21.38 35.33
CA SER A 48 8.52 21.32 36.75
C SER A 48 8.00 20.07 37.44
N LYS A 49 8.56 19.78 38.61
CA LYS A 49 8.12 18.74 39.54
C LYS A 49 7.94 19.30 40.95
N VAL A 50 7.17 18.59 41.76
CA VAL A 50 6.99 18.91 43.18
C VAL A 50 8.20 18.40 43.97
N VAL A 51 8.90 19.29 44.67
CA VAL A 51 9.97 18.90 45.61
C VAL A 51 9.45 18.83 47.03
N GLU A 52 8.54 19.75 47.38
CA GLU A 52 7.85 19.75 48.66
C GLU A 52 6.36 19.90 48.43
N HIS A 53 5.57 18.98 48.96
CA HIS A 53 4.12 19.08 48.86
C HIS A 53 3.59 20.26 49.67
N CYS A 54 2.39 20.72 49.32
CA CYS A 54 1.77 21.85 49.97
C CYS A 54 1.44 21.52 51.45
N THR A 55 1.34 22.51 52.34
CA THR A 55 1.03 22.34 53.78
C THR A 55 -0.34 22.91 54.17
N GLU A 56 -0.86 22.68 55.38
CA GLU A 56 -2.23 23.11 55.73
C GLU A 56 -2.49 24.59 55.46
N ASN A 57 -1.45 25.42 55.63
CA ASN A 57 -1.51 26.86 55.41
C ASN A 57 -1.15 27.29 53.98
N LEU A 58 -0.47 26.44 53.20
CA LEU A 58 0.01 26.76 51.85
C LEU A 58 -0.58 25.81 50.83
N LYS A 59 -1.26 26.36 49.81
CA LYS A 59 -1.84 25.57 48.71
C LYS A 59 -0.85 25.26 47.59
N HIS A 60 0.18 26.08 47.43
CA HIS A 60 1.31 25.78 46.55
C HIS A 60 2.38 25.04 47.35
N GLY A 61 2.88 23.94 46.79
CA GLY A 61 4.11 23.32 47.23
C GLY A 61 5.34 24.02 46.63
N LYS A 62 6.53 23.50 46.94
CA LYS A 62 7.77 23.92 46.27
C LYS A 62 7.89 23.18 44.94
N CYS A 63 8.01 23.93 43.85
CA CYS A 63 8.24 23.41 42.51
C CYS A 63 9.66 23.72 42.06
N GLU A 64 10.31 22.76 41.42
CA GLU A 64 11.61 22.95 40.78
C GLU A 64 11.55 22.45 39.33
N PRO A 65 12.36 23.02 38.41
CA PRO A 65 12.42 22.55 37.04
C PRO A 65 12.91 21.09 36.96
N CYS A 66 12.50 20.39 35.91
CA CYS A 66 13.03 19.06 35.63
C CYS A 66 14.54 19.09 35.36
N GLU A 67 15.24 18.04 35.78
CA GLU A 67 16.66 17.86 35.45
C GLU A 67 16.88 17.64 33.94
N ASP A 68 18.11 17.87 33.49
CA ASP A 68 18.51 17.59 32.11
C ASP A 68 18.23 16.12 31.75
N GLY A 69 17.63 15.90 30.58
CA GLY A 69 17.21 14.57 30.14
C GLY A 69 15.86 14.11 30.71
N ARG A 70 15.12 14.99 31.38
CA ARG A 70 13.73 14.73 31.81
C ARG A 70 12.77 15.84 31.42
N PHE A 71 11.49 15.48 31.33
CA PHE A 71 10.43 16.42 31.01
C PHE A 71 9.12 16.15 31.77
N ASN A 72 8.26 17.16 31.81
CA ASN A 72 6.85 17.04 32.17
C ASN A 72 6.05 17.94 31.23
N SER A 73 5.29 17.33 30.32
CA SER A 73 4.54 18.04 29.28
C SER A 73 3.31 18.80 29.79
N HIS A 74 2.79 18.38 30.94
CA HIS A 74 1.56 18.91 31.53
C HIS A 74 1.79 19.27 33.00
N PRO A 75 0.93 20.13 33.57
CA PRO A 75 0.96 20.39 34.99
C PRO A 75 0.81 19.15 35.87
N THR A 76 1.76 18.98 36.78
CA THR A 76 1.87 17.76 37.57
C THR A 76 1.87 18.02 39.07
N GLY A 77 1.36 17.02 39.81
CA GLY A 77 1.52 16.91 41.26
C GLY A 77 2.63 15.92 41.65
N GLU A 78 3.34 15.39 40.67
CA GLU A 78 4.36 14.36 40.86
C GLU A 78 5.69 14.93 41.32
N THR A 79 6.44 14.12 42.07
CA THR A 79 7.78 14.46 42.55
C THR A 79 8.90 14.09 41.59
N LYS A 80 8.53 13.50 40.45
CA LYS A 80 9.44 13.04 39.41
C LYS A 80 9.01 13.59 38.06
N CYS A 81 9.98 13.75 37.17
CA CYS A 81 9.75 14.03 35.76
C CYS A 81 9.91 12.73 34.96
N GLU A 82 9.30 12.68 33.79
CA GLU A 82 9.44 11.59 32.83
C GLU A 82 10.82 11.66 32.16
N ASP A 83 11.41 10.51 31.84
CA ASP A 83 12.68 10.46 31.12
C ASP A 83 12.45 10.77 29.63
N CYS A 84 13.32 11.59 29.03
CA CYS A 84 13.21 11.93 27.62
C CYS A 84 13.46 10.71 26.72
N THR A 85 12.80 10.69 25.57
CA THR A 85 13.08 9.75 24.49
C THR A 85 14.47 10.00 23.91
N PHE A 86 15.28 8.94 23.78
CA PHE A 86 16.62 9.02 23.18
C PHE A 86 16.59 8.60 21.72
N CYS A 87 16.83 9.54 20.79
CA CYS A 87 16.79 9.26 19.35
C CYS A 87 18.10 8.67 18.78
N THR A 88 19.08 8.33 19.62
CA THR A 88 20.43 7.91 19.20
C THR A 88 20.73 6.46 19.59
N HIS A 89 19.71 5.62 19.63
CA HIS A 89 19.92 4.21 19.88
C HIS A 89 20.75 3.57 18.74
N PRO A 90 21.82 2.83 19.08
CA PRO A 90 22.63 2.17 18.07
C PRO A 90 21.75 1.15 17.31
N ASN A 91 21.85 1.18 15.97
CA ASN A 91 21.13 0.33 15.01
C ASN A 91 19.71 0.78 14.59
N GLU A 92 19.21 1.91 15.08
CA GLU A 92 17.84 2.33 14.75
C GLU A 92 17.76 3.39 13.63
N ASN A 93 18.90 3.99 13.22
CA ASN A 93 19.00 5.03 12.19
C ASN A 93 18.08 6.24 12.43
N LEU A 94 17.90 6.63 13.69
CA LEU A 94 17.18 7.85 14.07
C LEU A 94 18.14 9.03 14.24
N GLU A 95 17.56 10.21 14.16
CA GLU A 95 18.16 11.49 14.52
C GLU A 95 17.15 12.33 15.30
N VAL A 96 17.65 13.28 16.09
CA VAL A 96 16.82 14.21 16.85
C VAL A 96 16.23 15.24 15.88
N ASP A 97 14.89 15.33 15.85
CA ASP A 97 14.16 16.36 15.11
C ASP A 97 13.91 17.58 16.00
N GLU A 98 13.32 17.33 17.18
CA GLU A 98 13.13 18.34 18.23
C GLU A 98 13.87 17.90 19.49
N PRO A 99 14.71 18.76 20.10
CA PRO A 99 15.45 18.42 21.30
C PRO A 99 14.51 18.31 22.51
N CYS A 100 14.89 17.47 23.48
CA CYS A 100 14.17 17.43 24.75
C CYS A 100 14.35 18.73 25.52
N THR A 101 13.28 19.17 26.19
CA THR A 101 13.28 20.31 27.10
C THR A 101 12.54 19.92 28.37
N ALA A 102 12.71 20.67 29.46
CA ALA A 102 11.99 20.38 30.70
C ALA A 102 10.46 20.24 30.49
N ALA A 103 9.86 20.96 29.55
CA ALA A 103 8.43 20.95 29.29
C ALA A 103 7.98 20.08 28.11
N ARG A 104 8.90 19.46 27.35
CA ARG A 104 8.56 18.70 26.13
C ARG A 104 9.55 17.58 25.88
N ASP A 105 9.03 16.41 25.53
CA ASP A 105 9.86 15.28 25.11
C ASP A 105 10.63 15.59 23.82
N ALA A 106 11.72 14.86 23.60
CA ALA A 106 12.39 14.84 22.30
C ALA A 106 11.51 14.17 21.24
N LYS A 107 11.56 14.69 20.02
CA LYS A 107 10.98 14.02 18.86
C LYS A 107 12.09 13.47 17.98
N CYS A 108 11.90 12.22 17.58
CA CYS A 108 12.85 11.52 16.73
C CYS A 108 12.33 11.45 15.29
N ARG A 109 13.24 11.54 14.33
CA ARG A 109 12.96 11.26 12.91
C ARG A 109 13.96 10.26 12.36
N CYS A 110 13.57 9.56 11.30
CA CYS A 110 14.49 8.74 10.56
C CYS A 110 15.56 9.61 9.88
N GLN A 111 16.80 9.12 9.87
CA GLN A 111 17.88 9.73 9.10
C GLN A 111 17.53 9.84 7.61
N PRO A 112 18.24 10.69 6.85
CA PRO A 112 18.08 10.75 5.41
C PRO A 112 18.21 9.36 4.77
N ASP A 113 17.42 9.12 3.72
CA ASP A 113 17.34 7.83 3.04
C ASP A 113 16.86 6.65 3.90
N HIS A 114 16.19 6.92 5.02
CA HIS A 114 15.51 5.89 5.82
C HIS A 114 14.03 6.25 6.06
N TYR A 115 13.20 5.22 6.23
CA TYR A 115 11.77 5.34 6.48
C TYR A 115 11.32 4.38 7.58
N CYS A 116 10.26 4.76 8.26
CA CYS A 116 9.56 3.90 9.20
C CYS A 116 8.30 3.31 8.57
N VAL A 117 7.99 2.06 8.89
CA VAL A 117 6.67 1.50 8.57
C VAL A 117 5.67 2.03 9.59
N SER A 118 4.73 2.86 9.13
CA SER A 118 3.68 3.42 9.99
C SER A 118 2.80 2.29 10.55
N GLY A 119 2.75 2.14 11.88
CA GLY A 119 1.99 1.07 12.55
C GLY A 119 2.14 1.03 14.08
N THR A 120 3.16 1.69 14.64
CA THR A 120 3.36 1.89 16.08
C THR A 120 3.39 3.39 16.39
N GLU A 121 2.89 3.77 17.57
CA GLU A 121 2.75 5.19 17.99
C GLU A 121 4.08 5.96 18.02
N SER A 122 5.21 5.25 18.01
CA SER A 122 6.55 5.79 17.80
C SER A 122 7.33 4.89 16.83
N CYS A 123 8.14 5.52 15.98
CA CYS A 123 9.07 4.79 15.13
C CYS A 123 10.27 4.33 15.98
N LEU A 124 10.37 3.03 16.23
CA LEU A 124 11.48 2.44 16.98
C LEU A 124 12.64 1.96 16.07
N LEU A 125 12.40 1.84 14.75
CA LEU A 125 13.37 1.30 13.81
C LEU A 125 13.15 1.88 12.41
N CYS A 126 14.17 2.54 11.87
CA CYS A 126 14.15 3.07 10.51
C CYS A 126 14.84 2.13 9.52
N HIS A 127 14.14 1.80 8.44
CA HIS A 127 14.62 0.96 7.35
C HIS A 127 15.18 1.81 6.21
N PRO A 128 16.22 1.36 5.51
CA PRO A 128 16.75 2.08 4.35
C PRO A 128 15.72 2.13 3.21
N CYS A 129 15.62 3.28 2.57
CA CYS A 129 14.78 3.52 1.41
C CYS A 129 15.22 2.68 0.20
N LYS A 130 14.25 2.17 -0.55
CA LYS A 130 14.51 1.50 -1.82
C LYS A 130 15.07 2.50 -2.85
N LYS A 131 16.13 2.12 -3.55
CA LYS A 131 16.66 2.88 -4.70
C LYS A 131 16.03 2.36 -6.00
N CYS A 132 15.54 3.26 -6.83
CA CYS A 132 15.01 2.94 -8.15
C CYS A 132 16.11 3.01 -9.21
N GLY A 133 16.10 2.08 -10.16
CA GLY A 133 17.00 2.03 -11.30
C GLY A 133 16.48 2.82 -12.50
N ALA A 134 16.47 2.18 -13.68
CA ALA A 134 16.08 2.78 -14.95
C ALA A 134 14.58 3.14 -15.03
N GLU A 135 13.76 2.54 -14.19
CA GLU A 135 12.34 2.85 -14.05
C GLU A 135 12.07 4.26 -13.49
N GLY A 136 13.01 4.83 -12.74
CA GLY A 136 12.83 6.11 -12.07
C GLY A 136 11.85 6.07 -10.89
N ILE A 137 11.77 7.19 -10.16
CA ILE A 137 11.01 7.30 -8.92
C ILE A 137 9.57 7.74 -9.22
N LYS A 138 8.59 7.01 -8.68
CA LYS A 138 7.17 7.39 -8.67
C LYS A 138 6.83 8.24 -7.45
N TRP A 139 7.18 7.75 -6.27
CA TRP A 139 7.05 8.46 -4.99
C TRP A 139 8.39 8.47 -4.27
N LYS A 140 8.84 9.65 -3.87
CA LYS A 140 10.07 9.82 -3.10
C LYS A 140 9.90 9.21 -1.71
N CYS A 141 11.02 8.77 -1.13
CA CYS A 141 11.03 8.38 0.27
C CYS A 141 10.65 9.55 1.17
N ALA A 142 9.85 9.26 2.20
CA ALA A 142 9.61 10.14 3.33
C ALA A 142 9.89 9.37 4.62
N GLY A 143 10.12 10.07 5.72
CA GLY A 143 10.44 9.41 7.01
C GLY A 143 9.41 8.38 7.48
N ASN A 144 8.20 8.37 6.91
CA ASN A 144 7.11 7.44 7.20
C ASN A 144 6.68 6.55 6.01
N ASN A 145 7.32 6.66 4.85
CA ASN A 145 6.98 5.86 3.67
C ASN A 145 8.21 5.51 2.82
N ASN A 146 8.20 4.30 2.25
CA ASN A 146 9.28 3.88 1.37
C ASN A 146 9.17 4.56 -0.01
N THR A 147 10.29 4.62 -0.71
CA THR A 147 10.34 4.99 -2.14
C THR A 147 9.56 3.97 -2.97
N VAL A 148 8.72 4.47 -3.86
CA VAL A 148 7.99 3.65 -4.84
C VAL A 148 8.56 3.94 -6.22
N CYS A 149 8.97 2.90 -6.94
CA CYS A 149 9.53 2.99 -8.28
C CYS A 149 8.43 2.90 -9.35
N ASN A 150 8.67 3.45 -10.53
CA ASN A 150 7.75 3.25 -11.65
C ASN A 150 7.84 1.80 -12.17
N GLU A 151 6.88 1.43 -12.99
CA GLU A 151 6.94 0.20 -13.76
C GLU A 151 7.80 0.42 -15.01
N ILE A 152 8.73 -0.50 -15.28
CA ILE A 152 9.44 -0.51 -16.55
C ILE A 152 8.42 -0.90 -17.62
N LYS A 153 8.10 0.03 -18.51
CA LYS A 153 7.39 -0.31 -19.73
C LYS A 153 8.39 -0.97 -20.66
N ASP A 154 8.41 -2.29 -20.69
CA ASP A 154 9.13 -3.02 -21.73
C ASP A 154 8.61 -2.55 -23.08
N LYS A 155 9.44 -1.81 -23.81
CA LYS A 155 9.09 -1.35 -25.15
C LYS A 155 9.00 -2.57 -26.05
N SER A 156 7.76 -2.85 -26.45
CA SER A 156 7.39 -3.37 -27.76
C SER A 156 7.66 -4.87 -28.01
N GLN A 157 6.69 -5.69 -27.61
CA GLN A 157 6.30 -6.83 -28.45
C GLN A 157 5.40 -6.43 -29.63
N GLY A 158 4.91 -5.18 -29.68
CA GLY A 158 4.03 -4.70 -30.75
C GLY A 158 4.68 -4.74 -32.14
N GLY A 159 5.98 -4.48 -32.24
CA GLY A 159 6.72 -4.55 -33.51
C GLY A 159 6.94 -5.97 -34.03
N VAL A 160 7.24 -6.92 -33.12
CA VAL A 160 7.44 -8.33 -33.47
C VAL A 160 6.11 -8.98 -33.86
N ILE A 161 5.04 -8.70 -33.11
CA ILE A 161 3.69 -9.20 -33.40
C ILE A 161 3.20 -8.67 -34.76
N ALA A 162 3.37 -7.37 -35.03
CA ALA A 162 2.99 -6.79 -36.33
C ALA A 162 3.76 -7.42 -37.50
N GLY A 163 5.08 -7.62 -37.36
CA GLY A 163 5.92 -8.23 -38.39
C GLY A 163 5.51 -9.66 -38.74
N ILE A 164 5.17 -10.47 -37.74
CA ILE A 164 4.70 -11.85 -37.94
C ILE A 164 3.37 -11.87 -38.70
N ILE A 165 2.43 -11.00 -38.34
CA ILE A 165 1.11 -10.90 -39.02
C ILE A 165 1.28 -10.55 -40.50
N PHE A 166 2.11 -9.55 -40.83
CA PHE A 166 2.37 -9.18 -42.22
C PHE A 166 3.01 -10.32 -43.03
N ALA A 167 3.95 -11.07 -42.45
CA ALA A 167 4.58 -12.20 -43.11
C ALA A 167 3.59 -13.32 -43.43
N VAL A 168 2.70 -13.67 -42.49
CA VAL A 168 1.68 -14.72 -42.70
C VAL A 168 0.69 -14.31 -43.79
N ILE A 169 0.20 -13.07 -43.76
CA ILE A 169 -0.73 -12.56 -44.78
C ILE A 169 -0.08 -12.58 -46.17
N PHE A 170 1.19 -12.18 -46.27
CA PHE A 170 1.93 -12.19 -47.54
C PHE A 170 2.08 -13.62 -48.08
N VAL A 171 2.44 -14.59 -47.24
CA VAL A 171 2.54 -16.00 -47.64
C VAL A 171 1.20 -16.53 -48.13
N ILE A 172 0.10 -16.26 -47.41
CA ILE A 172 -1.25 -16.68 -47.82
C ILE A 172 -1.63 -16.08 -49.18
N ALA A 173 -1.35 -14.79 -49.40
CA ALA A 173 -1.63 -14.12 -50.67
C ALA A 173 -0.82 -14.72 -51.83
N VAL A 174 0.46 -15.02 -51.61
CA VAL A 174 1.31 -15.70 -52.60
C VAL A 174 0.80 -17.11 -52.89
N CYS A 175 0.48 -17.90 -51.86
CA CYS A 175 -0.08 -19.24 -52.03
C CYS A 175 -1.41 -19.22 -52.80
N ALA A 176 -2.32 -18.29 -52.47
CA ALA A 176 -3.59 -18.11 -53.18
C ALA A 176 -3.37 -17.69 -54.64
N GLY A 177 -2.42 -16.79 -54.90
CA GLY A 177 -2.05 -16.35 -56.25
C GLY A 177 -1.50 -17.50 -57.10
N ILE A 178 -0.62 -18.33 -56.53
CA ILE A 178 -0.07 -19.52 -57.20
C ILE A 178 -1.19 -20.54 -57.47
N ALA A 179 -2.05 -20.83 -56.50
CA ALA A 179 -3.17 -21.75 -56.68
C ALA A 179 -4.13 -21.29 -57.80
N TRP A 180 -4.45 -19.99 -57.83
CA TRP A 180 -5.27 -19.40 -58.88
C TRP A 180 -4.61 -19.49 -60.26
N PHE A 181 -3.30 -19.21 -60.35
CA PHE A 181 -2.55 -19.33 -61.61
C PHE A 181 -2.52 -20.78 -62.14
N LEU A 182 -2.33 -21.75 -61.26
CA LEU A 182 -2.36 -23.18 -61.60
C LEU A 182 -3.75 -23.66 -62.00
N TRP A 183 -4.81 -23.15 -61.35
CA TRP A 183 -6.21 -23.40 -61.75
C TRP A 183 -6.53 -22.80 -63.13
N LYS A 184 -6.06 -21.59 -63.42
CA LYS A 184 -6.29 -20.92 -64.69
C LYS A 184 -5.67 -21.66 -65.87
N LYS A 185 -4.51 -22.31 -65.68
CA LYS A 185 -3.88 -23.17 -66.69
C LYS A 185 -4.62 -24.50 -66.94
N ARG A 186 -5.57 -24.87 -66.09
CA ARG A 186 -6.26 -26.18 -66.13
C ARG A 186 -7.64 -26.16 -66.77
N GLN A 187 -8.10 -25.07 -67.39
CA GLN A 187 -9.35 -25.10 -68.15
C GLN A 187 -9.17 -25.91 -69.46
N PRO A 188 -9.86 -27.05 -69.64
CA PRO A 188 -9.98 -27.72 -70.93
C PRO A 188 -11.21 -27.16 -71.66
N SER A 189 -11.09 -26.99 -72.97
CA SER A 189 -12.20 -26.68 -73.87
C SER A 189 -13.24 -27.82 -73.91
N THR A 190 -14.49 -27.45 -74.16
CA THR A 190 -15.69 -28.27 -74.36
C THR A 190 -15.46 -29.59 -75.10
N GLY A 191 -16.04 -30.68 -74.59
CA GLY A 191 -16.12 -31.98 -75.29
C GLY A 191 -17.23 -32.86 -74.69
N GLU A 192 -18.28 -33.07 -75.49
CA GLU A 192 -19.38 -34.06 -75.32
C GLU A 192 -18.86 -35.51 -75.25
N PRO A 193 -19.60 -36.44 -74.59
CA PRO A 193 -20.43 -37.42 -75.32
C PRO A 193 -21.76 -37.72 -74.56
N GLY A 194 -22.83 -38.30 -75.09
CA GLY A 194 -22.99 -39.39 -76.06
C GLY A 194 -23.75 -40.54 -75.37
N ASN A 195 -24.97 -40.79 -75.82
CA ASN A 195 -25.95 -41.76 -75.30
C ASN A 195 -25.47 -43.23 -75.44
N GLY A 196 -25.64 -44.04 -74.37
CA GLY A 196 -25.37 -45.47 -74.37
C GLY A 196 -25.80 -46.13 -73.05
N ASN A 197 -26.81 -47.01 -73.11
CA ASN A 197 -27.31 -47.80 -72.00
C ASN A 197 -26.44 -49.05 -71.76
N GLY A 198 -26.36 -49.48 -70.51
CA GLY A 198 -25.85 -50.79 -70.08
C GLY A 198 -24.72 -50.68 -69.06
N GLU A 199 -25.08 -50.96 -67.79
CA GLU A 199 -24.36 -51.72 -66.73
C GLU A 199 -22.83 -51.77 -66.87
N ASP A 200 -22.01 -51.30 -65.91
CA ASP A 200 -21.75 -51.94 -64.62
C ASP A 200 -21.46 -50.93 -63.47
N GLU A 201 -21.88 -51.27 -62.25
CA GLU A 201 -21.38 -50.69 -61.00
C GLU A 201 -19.88 -50.96 -60.82
N GLU A 202 -19.00 -49.98 -61.11
CA GLU A 202 -17.64 -49.88 -60.54
C GLU A 202 -17.04 -48.46 -60.73
N LEU A 203 -17.87 -47.40 -60.64
CA LEU A 203 -17.43 -46.00 -60.72
C LEU A 203 -17.74 -45.18 -59.45
N GLN A 204 -17.51 -45.76 -58.28
CA GLN A 204 -17.42 -45.03 -57.00
C GLN A 204 -16.16 -45.37 -56.18
N ARG A 205 -15.16 -46.04 -56.77
CA ARG A 205 -13.88 -46.38 -56.09
C ARG A 205 -12.60 -45.76 -56.66
N LEU A 206 -12.66 -45.00 -57.74
CA LEU A 206 -11.51 -44.24 -58.27
C LEU A 206 -11.47 -42.76 -57.84
N LYS A 207 -12.25 -42.36 -56.83
CA LYS A 207 -11.99 -41.11 -56.08
C LYS A 207 -10.91 -41.27 -55.01
N GLY A 208 -10.31 -42.46 -54.87
CA GLY A 208 -9.09 -42.68 -54.11
C GLY A 208 -7.88 -42.57 -55.02
N LYS A 209 -6.97 -41.63 -54.71
CA LYS A 209 -5.67 -41.33 -55.38
C LYS A 209 -5.68 -40.18 -56.39
N LYS A 210 -5.94 -38.97 -55.89
CA LYS A 210 -4.97 -37.89 -56.05
C LYS A 210 -4.46 -37.53 -54.66
N ALA A 211 -3.37 -38.22 -54.29
CA ALA A 211 -2.69 -38.05 -53.04
C ALA A 211 -2.05 -36.67 -52.92
N CYS A 212 -2.00 -36.22 -51.66
CA CYS A 212 -0.90 -35.47 -51.06
C CYS A 212 -0.50 -34.14 -51.70
N SER A 213 -1.11 -33.05 -51.21
CA SER A 213 -0.35 -31.92 -50.67
C SER A 213 -1.28 -30.97 -49.91
N PHE A 214 -2.00 -31.48 -48.91
CA PHE A 214 -2.85 -30.64 -48.05
C PHE A 214 -2.77 -31.02 -46.56
N PHE A 215 -1.92 -31.98 -46.21
CA PHE A 215 -1.76 -32.51 -44.85
C PHE A 215 -0.34 -32.27 -44.30
N LEU A 216 0.25 -31.10 -44.59
CA LEU A 216 1.50 -30.68 -43.93
C LEU A 216 1.42 -29.28 -43.28
N TYR A 217 0.20 -28.74 -43.11
CA TYR A 217 0.00 -27.41 -42.52
C TYR A 217 -0.94 -27.38 -41.30
N CYS A 218 -1.30 -28.54 -40.75
CA CYS A 218 -2.08 -28.64 -39.52
C CYS A 218 -1.29 -29.13 -38.29
N GLU A 219 0.02 -29.39 -38.40
CA GLU A 219 0.85 -29.83 -37.25
C GLU A 219 1.84 -28.76 -36.76
N LEU A 220 1.71 -27.51 -37.21
CA LEU A 220 2.53 -26.38 -36.71
C LEU A 220 1.71 -25.27 -36.00
N ILE A 221 0.39 -25.39 -35.94
CA ILE A 221 -0.48 -24.39 -35.27
C ILE A 221 -0.85 -24.79 -33.84
N GLU A 222 -0.60 -26.03 -33.42
CA GLU A 222 -0.80 -26.43 -32.01
C GLU A 222 0.40 -26.18 -31.09
N SER A 223 1.54 -25.70 -31.60
CA SER A 223 2.72 -25.42 -30.74
C SER A 223 2.77 -24.01 -30.14
N TRP A 224 1.84 -23.10 -30.48
CA TRP A 224 1.89 -21.70 -30.04
C TRP A 224 0.70 -21.24 -29.18
N THR A 225 -0.33 -22.07 -29.02
CA THR A 225 -1.40 -21.80 -28.05
C THR A 225 -1.03 -22.19 -26.61
N SER A 226 0.13 -22.81 -26.39
CA SER A 226 0.60 -23.26 -25.08
C SER A 226 1.50 -22.27 -24.33
N ILE A 227 1.99 -21.19 -24.95
CA ILE A 227 3.01 -20.31 -24.33
C ILE A 227 2.39 -19.11 -23.57
N SER A 228 1.08 -18.91 -23.65
CA SER A 228 0.42 -17.75 -23.03
C SER A 228 -0.55 -18.09 -21.91
N PHE A 229 -0.36 -19.20 -21.18
CA PHE A 229 -1.09 -19.43 -19.93
C PHE A 229 -0.30 -20.39 -19.06
N THR A 230 0.46 -19.85 -18.08
CA THR A 230 0.60 -20.37 -16.70
C THR A 230 1.82 -19.74 -16.04
N SER A 231 1.61 -18.58 -15.42
CA SER A 231 2.33 -18.28 -14.19
C SER A 231 1.43 -18.71 -13.04
N SER A 232 1.89 -19.72 -12.30
CA SER A 232 1.63 -19.99 -10.87
C SER A 232 0.75 -21.21 -10.51
N LEU A 233 1.36 -22.05 -9.66
CA LEU A 233 0.83 -23.10 -8.77
C LEU A 233 0.71 -24.56 -9.27
N SER A 234 1.86 -25.24 -9.18
CA SER A 234 2.14 -26.36 -8.26
C SER A 234 1.03 -27.39 -7.96
N LEU A 235 1.23 -28.66 -8.39
CA LEU A 235 1.49 -29.82 -7.51
C LEU A 235 1.31 -31.15 -8.27
N ASN A 236 2.35 -31.99 -8.19
CA ASN A 236 2.33 -33.46 -8.06
C ASN A 236 1.81 -34.30 -9.25
N SER A 237 2.73 -34.87 -10.05
CA SER A 237 3.17 -36.30 -9.99
C SER A 237 2.09 -37.29 -10.44
N CYS A 238 2.27 -38.03 -11.55
CA CYS A 238 3.17 -39.19 -11.60
C CYS A 238 3.71 -39.53 -13.01
N PHE A 239 4.88 -40.16 -12.95
CA PHE A 239 5.80 -40.67 -13.98
C PHE A 239 5.27 -42.02 -14.61
N PRO A 240 5.99 -42.73 -15.52
CA PRO A 240 5.65 -42.88 -16.95
C PRO A 240 5.68 -44.37 -17.43
N PRO A 241 6.47 -44.78 -18.46
CA PRO A 241 6.07 -45.14 -19.82
C PRO A 241 6.26 -46.64 -20.12
N THR A 242 5.94 -47.12 -21.33
CA THR A 242 6.89 -47.90 -22.18
C THR A 242 6.26 -48.50 -23.45
N THR A 243 6.99 -48.29 -24.55
CA THR A 243 7.29 -49.20 -25.67
C THR A 243 6.22 -49.64 -26.68
N VAL A 244 6.40 -49.03 -27.85
CA VAL A 244 6.36 -49.63 -29.19
C VAL A 244 6.99 -51.04 -29.23
N LEU A 245 6.32 -51.98 -29.90
CA LEU A 245 6.93 -53.17 -30.46
C LEU A 245 6.26 -53.46 -31.82
N CYS A 246 7.02 -53.23 -32.90
CA CYS A 246 6.70 -53.74 -34.24
C CYS A 246 6.89 -55.26 -34.25
N LEU A 247 6.05 -55.99 -35.00
CA LEU A 247 6.41 -57.18 -35.80
C LEU A 247 5.17 -57.68 -36.56
N GLY A 248 5.35 -57.96 -37.85
CA GLY A 248 4.40 -58.69 -38.71
C GLY A 248 3.84 -57.88 -39.85
#